data_AF-A0A8J3RFH1-F1
#
_entry.id   AF-A0A8J3RFH1-F1
#
_cell.length_a   1.000
_cell.length_b   1.000
_cell.length_c   1.000
_cell.angle_alpha   90.00
_cell.angle_beta   90.00
_cell.angle_gamma   90.00
#
_symmetry.space_group_name_H-M   'P 1'
#
loop_
_entity.id
_entity.type
_entity.pdbx_description
1 polymer ?
#
loop_
_entity_poly.entity_id
_entity_poly.type
_entity_poly.pdbx_seq_one_letter_code
_entity_poly.pdbx_strand_id
1 'polypeptide(L)'
;MRFPTLLRRAIAASALLALMTACTSELEAKMTPEESRQVFITEAKAIIQAVFPGADPLVVVQVRDAPCGGPVGTDFSSVESMINVHSDARDEKLDPDHVFKQVIEVLKQQGWKINYTKDRIAGAEREGVGGISAGVGDSPVGINIGGDTECVENPEK
;
A
#
# COMPACT_ATOMS: atom_id res chain seq x y z
N MET A 1 30.04 -40.10 -44.11
CA MET A 1 30.74 -40.10 -42.81
C MET A 1 32.12 -39.44 -42.97
N ARG A 2 32.37 -38.35 -42.22
CA ARG A 2 33.62 -37.96 -41.54
C ARG A 2 33.83 -36.45 -41.58
N PHE A 3 33.90 -35.91 -40.37
CA PHE A 3 34.05 -34.52 -39.96
C PHE A 3 35.45 -33.96 -40.29
N PRO A 4 35.59 -32.64 -40.50
CA PRO A 4 36.86 -31.97 -40.34
C PRO A 4 37.09 -31.56 -38.87
N THR A 5 38.24 -31.98 -38.35
CA THR A 5 38.93 -31.47 -37.17
C THR A 5 39.41 -30.03 -37.37
N LEU A 6 39.29 -29.18 -36.34
CA LEU A 6 40.17 -28.06 -35.93
C LEU A 6 39.53 -27.41 -34.68
N LEU A 7 39.84 -27.87 -33.46
CA LEU A 7 40.94 -27.43 -32.60
C LEU A 7 40.94 -25.92 -32.24
N ARG A 8 40.55 -25.66 -30.97
CA ARG A 8 41.05 -24.64 -30.02
C ARG A 8 40.77 -23.15 -30.27
N ARG A 9 40.00 -22.59 -29.31
CA ARG A 9 40.06 -21.28 -28.62
C ARG A 9 38.62 -20.80 -28.40
N ALA A 10 38.15 -20.26 -27.28
CA ALA A 10 38.68 -19.94 -25.96
C ALA A 10 37.42 -19.77 -25.05
N ILE A 11 37.39 -20.39 -23.88
CA ILE A 11 37.55 -19.75 -22.56
C ILE A 11 36.37 -18.86 -22.13
N ALA A 12 35.71 -19.35 -21.07
CA ALA A 12 35.05 -18.62 -19.97
C ALA A 12 33.87 -17.69 -20.30
N ALA A 13 32.66 -18.25 -20.16
CA ALA A 13 31.50 -17.50 -19.64
C ALA A 13 30.61 -18.48 -18.85
N SER A 14 31.17 -19.06 -17.79
CA SER A 14 30.40 -19.88 -16.84
C SER A 14 30.90 -19.58 -15.44
N ALA A 15 30.66 -18.34 -15.02
CA ALA A 15 30.74 -17.90 -13.65
C ALA A 15 29.63 -16.88 -13.45
N LEU A 16 28.93 -16.99 -12.32
CA LEU A 16 27.93 -16.06 -11.79
C LEU A 16 26.51 -16.19 -12.36
N LEU A 17 25.85 -17.32 -12.05
CA LEU A 17 24.40 -17.29 -11.80
C LEU A 17 24.02 -18.19 -10.63
N ALA A 18 24.86 -18.18 -9.60
CA ALA A 18 24.60 -18.81 -8.31
C ALA A 18 25.02 -17.80 -7.24
N LEU A 19 24.12 -16.86 -6.94
CA LEU A 19 24.12 -15.96 -5.77
C LEU A 19 22.99 -14.93 -5.98
N MET A 20 21.73 -15.35 -5.83
CA MET A 20 20.63 -14.48 -5.39
C MET A 20 19.49 -15.33 -4.78
N THR A 21 19.82 -16.44 -4.13
CA THR A 21 18.99 -16.97 -3.04
C THR A 21 19.60 -16.49 -1.73
N ALA A 22 19.74 -15.17 -1.62
CA ALA A 22 19.97 -14.53 -0.34
C ALA A 22 18.61 -14.55 0.37
N CYS A 23 18.54 -15.41 1.39
CA CYS A 23 17.61 -15.38 2.49
C CYS A 23 16.76 -14.10 2.58
N THR A 24 15.52 -14.13 2.09
CA THR A 24 14.47 -13.23 2.57
C THR A 24 13.88 -13.83 3.84
N SER A 25 14.71 -13.94 4.86
CA SER A 25 14.29 -14.15 6.23
C SER A 25 14.69 -12.89 6.97
N GLU A 26 13.69 -12.12 7.40
CA GLU A 26 13.81 -11.07 8.40
C GLU A 26 14.66 -9.85 8.01
N LEU A 27 14.25 -9.15 6.94
CA LEU A 27 14.07 -7.71 7.10
C LEU A 27 12.55 -7.50 7.24
N GLU A 28 12.03 -7.71 8.45
CA GLU A 28 11.06 -6.73 8.94
C GLU A 28 11.85 -5.42 8.97
N ALA A 29 11.87 -4.72 7.83
CA ALA A 29 12.58 -3.46 7.73
C ALA A 29 11.95 -2.58 8.81
N LYS A 30 12.70 -2.31 9.88
CA LYS A 30 12.29 -1.36 10.92
C LYS A 30 12.08 -0.03 10.22
N MET A 31 10.85 0.23 9.80
CA MET A 31 10.46 1.50 9.19
C MET A 31 10.39 2.53 10.32
N THR A 32 10.86 3.73 10.06
CA THR A 32 10.52 4.88 10.90
C THR A 32 9.02 5.18 10.79
N PRO A 33 8.44 5.93 11.75
CA PRO A 33 7.04 6.34 11.66
C PRO A 33 6.74 7.15 10.39
N GLU A 34 7.71 7.93 9.91
CA GLU A 34 7.61 8.66 8.65
C GLU A 34 7.57 7.73 7.44
N GLU A 35 8.45 6.73 7.39
CA GLU A 35 8.45 5.73 6.32
C GLU A 35 7.14 4.93 6.30
N SER A 36 6.64 4.53 7.47
CA SER A 36 5.34 3.85 7.62
C SER A 36 4.19 4.72 7.08
N ARG A 37 4.19 6.02 7.41
CA ARG A 37 3.23 6.99 6.87
C ARG A 37 3.33 7.11 5.35
N GLN A 38 4.54 7.14 4.80
CA GLN A 38 4.74 7.28 3.36
C GLN A 38 4.31 6.01 2.60
N VAL A 39 4.50 4.82 3.18
CA VAL A 39 3.95 3.56 2.67
C VAL A 39 2.42 3.62 2.65
N PHE A 40 1.79 4.02 3.75
CA PHE A 40 0.33 4.18 3.83
C PHE A 40 -0.20 5.16 2.77
N ILE A 41 0.41 6.34 2.63
CA ILE A 41 0.03 7.34 1.62
C ILE A 41 0.15 6.75 0.21
N THR A 42 1.22 6.01 -0.06
CA THR A 42 1.46 5.38 -1.37
C THR A 42 0.39 4.36 -1.70
N GLU A 43 0.06 3.48 -0.75
CA GLU A 43 -0.97 2.46 -0.91
C GLU A 43 -2.37 3.08 -1.07
N ALA A 44 -2.71 4.10 -0.26
CA ALA A 44 -3.97 4.82 -0.39
C ALA A 44 -4.12 5.48 -1.78
N LYS A 45 -3.05 6.10 -2.30
CA LYS A 45 -3.04 6.64 -3.68
C LYS A 45 -3.25 5.54 -4.72
N ALA A 46 -2.58 4.41 -4.57
CA ALA A 46 -2.67 3.28 -5.50
C ALA A 46 -4.09 2.70 -5.54
N ILE A 47 -4.79 2.57 -4.41
CA ILE A 47 -6.20 2.16 -4.35
C ILE A 47 -7.06 3.10 -5.19
N ILE A 48 -6.91 4.41 -4.97
CA ILE A 48 -7.73 5.42 -5.64
C ILE A 48 -7.47 5.46 -7.14
N GLN A 49 -6.19 5.41 -7.55
CA GLN A 49 -5.81 5.43 -8.97
C GLN A 49 -6.22 4.15 -9.70
N ALA A 50 -6.35 3.02 -8.99
CA ALA A 50 -6.89 1.80 -9.57
C ALA A 50 -8.40 1.89 -9.85
N VAL A 51 -9.16 2.62 -9.03
CA VAL A 51 -10.60 2.88 -9.25
C VAL A 51 -10.82 4.00 -10.27
N PHE A 52 -10.01 5.06 -10.21
CA PHE A 52 -10.06 6.21 -11.11
C PHE A 52 -8.73 6.42 -11.84
N PRO A 53 -8.49 5.72 -12.96
CA PRO A 53 -7.29 5.90 -13.76
C PRO A 53 -7.18 7.34 -14.27
N GLY A 54 -6.20 8.08 -13.77
CA GLY A 54 -5.99 9.51 -14.09
C GLY A 54 -6.33 10.48 -12.95
N ALA A 55 -6.83 9.99 -11.81
CA ALA A 55 -6.94 10.82 -10.61
C ALA A 55 -5.56 11.25 -10.10
N ASP A 56 -5.46 12.50 -9.64
CA ASP A 56 -4.33 13.03 -8.86
C ASP A 56 -4.76 13.17 -7.38
N PRO A 57 -4.52 12.16 -6.53
CA PRO A 57 -5.09 12.14 -5.19
C PRO A 57 -4.40 13.19 -4.29
N LEU A 58 -5.20 14.16 -3.84
CA LEU A 58 -4.76 15.14 -2.84
C LEU A 58 -4.51 14.47 -1.49
N VAL A 59 -3.38 14.79 -0.87
CA VAL A 59 -3.01 14.25 0.44
C VAL A 59 -3.10 15.39 1.46
N VAL A 60 -4.09 15.32 2.33
CA VAL A 60 -4.15 16.15 3.53
C VAL A 60 -3.73 15.26 4.69
N VAL A 61 -2.50 15.39 5.16
CA VAL A 61 -2.03 14.60 6.31
C VAL A 61 -2.47 15.29 7.60
N GLN A 62 -3.47 14.73 8.28
CA GLN A 62 -3.73 15.07 9.68
C GLN A 62 -2.88 14.18 10.56
N VAL A 63 -1.68 14.64 10.94
CA VAL A 63 -0.75 13.85 11.74
C VAL A 63 -1.24 13.79 13.18
N ARG A 64 -1.55 12.58 13.66
CA ARG A 64 -1.61 12.29 15.09
C ARG A 64 -0.76 11.07 15.37
N ASP A 65 0.47 11.32 15.83
CA ASP A 65 1.33 10.24 16.30
C ASP A 65 0.87 9.83 17.70
N ALA A 66 0.49 8.56 17.85
CA ALA A 66 0.06 7.96 19.11
C ALA A 66 0.85 6.67 19.36
N PRO A 67 1.10 6.25 20.60
CA PRO A 67 1.71 4.95 20.82
C PRO A 67 0.79 3.79 20.43
N CYS A 68 1.36 2.78 19.77
CA CYS A 68 0.65 1.59 19.34
C CYS A 68 0.09 0.76 20.49
N GLY A 69 -1.23 0.80 20.72
CA GLY A 69 -1.94 -0.13 21.62
C GLY A 69 -1.49 -0.18 23.08
N GLY A 70 -0.54 0.66 23.49
CA GLY A 70 0.08 0.63 24.80
C GLY A 70 -0.54 1.64 25.77
N PRO A 71 -0.48 1.39 27.09
CA PRO A 71 -0.68 2.43 28.10
C PRO A 71 0.28 3.60 27.85
N VAL A 72 -0.07 4.79 28.35
CA VAL A 72 0.84 5.96 28.35
C VAL A 72 2.23 5.53 28.87
N GLY A 73 3.25 5.54 28.00
CA GLY A 73 4.66 5.31 28.39
C GLY A 73 5.46 4.18 27.70
N THR A 74 5.09 3.71 26.50
CA THR A 74 5.86 2.67 25.75
C THR A 74 6.35 3.12 24.36
N ASP A 75 7.37 2.43 23.82
CA ASP A 75 8.25 2.88 22.71
C ASP A 75 7.81 2.56 21.27
N PHE A 76 6.50 2.49 21.03
CA PHE A 76 5.94 2.33 19.69
C PHE A 76 5.21 3.59 19.26
N SER A 77 5.10 3.85 17.95
CA SER A 77 4.32 4.97 17.41
C SER A 77 3.49 4.54 16.20
N SER A 78 2.16 4.59 16.32
CA SER A 78 1.19 4.59 15.24
C SER A 78 0.97 6.02 14.74
N VAL A 79 0.66 6.16 13.46
CA VAL A 79 0.27 7.43 12.85
C VAL A 79 -1.15 7.27 12.32
N GLU A 80 -2.07 8.12 12.75
CA GLU A 80 -3.35 8.27 12.05
C GLU A 80 -3.15 9.18 10.84
N SER A 81 -3.58 8.76 9.65
CA SER A 81 -3.57 9.57 8.43
C SER A 81 -4.95 9.54 7.78
N MET A 82 -5.62 10.69 7.73
CA MET A 82 -6.90 10.84 7.04
C MET A 82 -6.70 11.47 5.66
N ILE A 83 -6.69 10.67 4.59
CA ILE A 83 -6.52 11.12 3.21
C ILE A 83 -7.91 11.32 2.58
N ASN A 84 -8.21 12.55 2.19
CA ASN A 84 -9.46 12.91 1.53
C ASN A 84 -9.18 13.21 0.06
N VAL A 85 -9.80 12.46 -0.85
CA VAL A 85 -9.59 12.65 -2.29
C VAL A 85 -10.91 12.90 -2.97
N HIS A 86 -10.96 14.04 -3.63
CA HIS A 86 -12.12 14.47 -4.38
C HIS A 86 -11.96 14.08 -5.85
N SER A 87 -13.03 13.56 -6.45
CA SER A 87 -13.19 13.56 -7.90
C SER A 87 -13.61 14.97 -8.32
N ASP A 88 -12.84 15.61 -9.21
CA ASP A 88 -13.18 16.90 -9.82
C ASP A 88 -14.15 16.76 -11.02
N ALA A 89 -14.66 15.54 -11.26
CA ALA A 89 -15.58 15.25 -12.33
C ALA A 89 -16.92 15.97 -12.13
N ARG A 90 -17.33 16.74 -13.14
CA ARG A 90 -18.66 17.33 -13.25
C ARG A 90 -19.71 16.24 -13.41
N ASP A 91 -20.18 15.66 -12.30
CA ASP A 91 -21.46 14.94 -12.18
C ASP A 91 -21.83 14.03 -13.38
N GLU A 92 -20.84 13.30 -13.92
CA GLU A 92 -21.08 12.35 -15.00
C GLU A 92 -21.57 11.02 -14.42
N LYS A 93 -22.74 11.04 -13.76
CA LYS A 93 -23.58 9.88 -13.45
C LYS A 93 -22.83 8.64 -12.92
N LEU A 94 -21.82 8.82 -12.08
CA LEU A 94 -21.20 7.68 -11.40
C LEU A 94 -22.17 7.18 -10.33
N ASP A 95 -22.41 5.87 -10.31
CA ASP A 95 -23.17 5.21 -9.26
C ASP A 95 -22.23 4.96 -8.06
N PRO A 96 -22.47 5.59 -6.90
CA PRO A 96 -21.61 5.41 -5.72
C PRO A 96 -21.59 3.95 -5.23
N ASP A 97 -22.64 3.17 -5.44
CA ASP A 97 -22.67 1.75 -5.07
C ASP A 97 -21.81 0.91 -6.03
N HIS A 98 -21.73 1.31 -7.30
CA HIS A 98 -20.82 0.69 -8.28
C HIS A 98 -19.36 1.00 -7.93
N VAL A 99 -19.04 2.27 -7.65
CA VAL A 99 -17.69 2.68 -7.24
C VAL A 99 -17.28 1.97 -5.94
N PHE A 100 -18.18 1.83 -4.97
CA PHE A 100 -17.88 1.09 -3.75
C PHE A 100 -17.55 -0.39 -4.00
N LYS A 101 -18.25 -1.05 -4.92
CA LYS A 101 -17.90 -2.42 -5.34
C LYS A 101 -16.50 -2.50 -5.94
N GLN A 102 -16.13 -1.53 -6.78
CA GLN A 102 -14.79 -1.45 -7.36
C GLN A 102 -13.72 -1.25 -6.27
N VAL A 103 -13.97 -0.40 -5.27
CA VAL A 103 -13.07 -0.24 -4.11
C VAL A 103 -12.84 -1.59 -3.42
N ILE A 104 -13.90 -2.35 -3.14
CA ILE A 104 -13.77 -3.69 -2.52
C ILE A 104 -12.95 -4.65 -3.38
N GLU A 105 -13.15 -4.63 -4.69
CA GLU A 105 -12.40 -5.47 -5.63
C GLU A 105 -10.92 -5.10 -5.67
N VAL A 106 -10.60 -3.80 -5.78
CA VAL A 106 -9.23 -3.28 -5.76
C VAL A 106 -8.53 -3.65 -4.46
N LEU A 107 -9.18 -3.46 -3.30
CA LEU A 107 -8.63 -3.82 -2.00
C LEU A 107 -8.23 -5.30 -1.97
N LYS A 108 -9.12 -6.20 -2.41
CA LYS A 108 -8.83 -7.64 -2.48
C LYS A 108 -7.69 -7.97 -3.44
N GLN A 109 -7.67 -7.34 -4.62
CA GLN A 109 -6.62 -7.53 -5.63
C GLN A 109 -5.24 -7.08 -5.12
N GLN A 110 -5.20 -6.04 -4.29
CA GLN A 110 -3.98 -5.50 -3.68
C GLN A 110 -3.64 -6.17 -2.34
N GLY A 111 -4.27 -7.31 -2.02
CA GLY A 111 -3.92 -8.13 -0.86
C GLY A 111 -4.45 -7.59 0.48
N TRP A 112 -5.37 -6.63 0.47
CA TRP A 112 -6.03 -6.17 1.69
C TRP A 112 -7.05 -7.18 2.19
N LYS A 113 -7.05 -7.41 3.49
CA LYS A 113 -8.07 -8.19 4.18
C LYS A 113 -9.20 -7.27 4.61
N ILE A 114 -10.38 -7.45 4.02
CA ILE A 114 -11.59 -6.70 4.40
C ILE A 114 -12.10 -7.20 5.76
N ASN A 115 -12.14 -6.31 6.74
CA ASN A 115 -12.62 -6.59 8.10
C ASN A 115 -14.13 -6.31 8.23
N TYR A 116 -14.61 -5.24 7.62
CA TYR A 116 -16.04 -4.89 7.62
C TYR A 116 -16.43 -4.03 6.42
N THR A 117 -17.73 -4.00 6.14
CA THR A 117 -18.35 -3.07 5.19
C THR A 117 -19.64 -2.51 5.77
N LYS A 118 -19.84 -1.20 5.71
CA LYS A 118 -21.05 -0.52 6.19
C LYS A 118 -21.25 0.79 5.45
N ASP A 119 -22.45 1.10 4.97
CA ASP A 119 -22.80 2.41 4.39
C ASP A 119 -21.77 2.95 3.37
N ARG A 120 -21.34 2.10 2.41
CA ARG A 120 -20.27 2.39 1.43
C ARG A 120 -18.89 2.72 2.04
N ILE A 121 -18.62 2.21 3.22
CA ILE A 121 -17.31 2.23 3.89
C ILE A 121 -16.79 0.81 4.00
N ALA A 122 -15.53 0.60 3.64
CA ALA A 122 -14.81 -0.65 3.78
C ALA A 122 -13.65 -0.45 4.76
N GLY A 123 -13.69 -1.16 5.89
CA GLY A 123 -12.54 -1.29 6.77
C GLY A 123 -11.68 -2.45 6.33
N ALA A 124 -10.39 -2.22 6.13
CA ALA A 124 -9.45 -3.25 5.67
C ALA A 124 -8.08 -3.12 6.34
N GLU A 125 -7.33 -4.22 6.40
CA GLU A 125 -5.97 -4.24 6.95
C GLU A 125 -5.01 -4.96 6.00
N ARG A 126 -3.75 -4.53 6.00
CA ARG A 126 -2.65 -5.22 5.31
C ARG A 126 -1.38 -5.12 6.17
N GLU A 127 -0.78 -6.27 6.42
CA GLU A 127 0.51 -6.40 7.09
C GLU A 127 1.59 -5.63 6.30
N GLY A 128 2.49 -4.94 6.99
CA GLY A 128 3.45 -4.04 6.34
C GLY A 128 2.92 -2.63 6.05
N VAL A 129 1.63 -2.35 6.29
CA VAL A 129 0.98 -1.08 5.91
C VAL A 129 0.13 -0.50 7.04
N GLY A 130 -0.78 -1.30 7.62
CA GLY A 130 -1.72 -0.87 8.66
C GLY A 130 -3.18 -1.09 8.29
N GLY A 131 -4.06 -0.36 8.97
CA GLY A 131 -5.51 -0.42 8.79
C GLY A 131 -6.05 0.81 8.08
N ILE A 132 -6.99 0.62 7.15
CA ILE A 132 -7.66 1.68 6.40
C ILE A 132 -9.19 1.59 6.55
N SER A 133 -9.82 2.73 6.31
CA SER A 133 -11.25 2.94 6.12
C SER A 133 -11.45 3.69 4.81
N ALA A 134 -11.85 2.96 3.77
CA ALA A 134 -12.14 3.51 2.44
C ALA A 134 -13.65 3.73 2.27
N GLY A 135 -14.09 4.97 2.16
CA GLY A 135 -15.49 5.38 2.02
C GLY A 135 -15.79 6.02 0.67
N VAL A 136 -16.98 5.78 0.12
CA VAL A 136 -17.46 6.42 -1.12
C VAL A 136 -18.59 7.39 -0.83
N GLY A 137 -18.41 8.66 -1.21
CA GLY A 137 -19.40 9.73 -1.05
C GLY A 137 -20.51 9.70 -2.12
N ASP A 138 -21.67 10.28 -1.79
CA ASP A 138 -22.85 10.28 -2.67
C ASP A 138 -22.77 11.31 -3.80
N SER A 139 -22.25 12.51 -3.52
CA SER A 139 -22.06 13.56 -4.53
C SER A 139 -21.09 14.65 -4.04
N PRO A 140 -20.07 15.04 -4.83
CA PRO A 140 -19.58 14.29 -5.99
C PRO A 140 -19.07 12.90 -5.57
N VAL A 141 -19.25 11.90 -6.44
CA VAL A 141 -18.78 10.54 -6.13
C VAL A 141 -17.26 10.53 -6.09
N GLY A 142 -16.71 10.19 -4.94
CA GLY A 142 -15.27 10.17 -4.67
C GLY A 142 -14.92 9.21 -3.54
N ILE A 143 -13.63 8.94 -3.36
CA ILE A 143 -13.11 7.99 -2.37
C ILE A 143 -12.36 8.75 -1.27
N ASN A 144 -12.72 8.49 -0.02
CA ASN A 144 -12.02 8.97 1.16
C ASN A 144 -11.34 7.79 1.85
N ILE A 145 -10.03 7.87 2.12
CA ILE A 145 -9.27 6.81 2.80
C ILE A 145 -8.61 7.40 4.04
N GLY A 146 -9.08 7.01 5.22
CA GLY A 146 -8.39 7.30 6.48
C GLY A 146 -7.91 6.02 7.15
N GLY A 147 -7.02 6.11 8.13
CA GLY A 147 -6.59 4.92 8.86
C GLY A 147 -5.38 5.12 9.76
N ASP A 148 -4.99 4.02 10.38
CA ASP A 148 -3.81 3.92 11.24
C ASP A 148 -2.72 3.16 10.50
N THR A 149 -1.51 3.71 10.47
CA THR A 149 -0.34 3.00 9.94
C THR A 149 0.00 1.80 10.81
N GLU A 150 0.72 0.84 10.23
CA GLU A 150 1.30 -0.23 11.02
C GLU A 150 2.23 0.33 12.10
N CYS A 151 2.28 -0.43 13.19
CA CYS A 151 3.06 -0.13 14.36
C CYS A 151 4.52 -0.44 14.16
N VAL A 152 5.34 0.60 14.25
CA VAL A 152 6.78 0.49 14.07
C VAL A 152 7.51 0.98 15.32
N GLU A 153 8.66 0.37 15.57
CA GLU A 153 9.59 0.78 16.63
C GLU A 153 10.18 2.15 16.26
N ASN A 154 10.15 3.11 17.18
CA ASN A 154 10.76 4.41 16.92
C ASN A 154 12.26 4.35 17.28
N PRO A 155 13.19 4.39 16.30
CA PRO A 155 14.62 4.29 16.59
C PRO A 155 15.21 5.55 17.24
N GLU A 156 14.45 6.66 17.31
CA GLU A 156 14.88 7.93 17.91
C GLU A 156 14.49 8.09 19.39
N LYS A 157 13.88 7.06 20.00
CA LYS A 157 13.55 7.03 21.43
C LYS A 157 14.54 6.23 22.26
#